data_AF-A0A955MU91-F1
#
_entry.id   AF-A0A955MU91-F1
#
_cell.length_a   1.000
_cell.length_b   1.000
_cell.length_c   1.000
_cell.angle_alpha   90.00
_cell.angle_beta   90.00
_cell.angle_gamma   90.00
#
_symmetry.space_group_name_H-M   'P 1'
#
loop_
_entity.id
_entity.type
_entity.pdbx_description
1 polymer ?
#
loop_
_entity_poly.entity_id
_entity_poly.type
_entity_poly.pdbx_seq_one_letter_code
_entity_poly.pdbx_strand_id
1 'polypeptide(L)'
;MLKLKFGIAFAGALGLAISLAWSPAVAADSPWDEVVNPQSDEVWMYMSEEKSVLDDTSYWGPEPQVVTAPLEMAPPANESVWVAQAEKQAKEGSSGDGKSLSEKAVDPTAILKQMQFQDVVIPETYGADGYSNQFILQPVLPVPASKGFPLTQIIRPTLPYISTADPDGPLGEKDAWGDLTVLDLFVKKCSFGTVGIGPTMIFPTATSDFTGQGKYQAGPAFVAIINTVPKWTLGVLAYNPISFAGDDDRDAVSTFTFQPIAIRQLGDGWYTGWGDFTMTYEWHSDNYAIPLSWKIGKVTQICGQSVNLFAEPFYTPWHDGPTPEWGAKFSVTLLFP
;
A
#
# COMPACT_ATOMS: atom_id res chain seq x y z
N MET A 1 -27.02 16.78 -18.54
CA MET A 1 -26.07 15.95 -17.77
C MET A 1 -26.44 16.02 -16.30
N LEU A 2 -26.66 14.86 -15.67
CA LEU A 2 -27.08 14.72 -14.28
C LEU A 2 -25.79 14.60 -13.42
N LYS A 3 -25.43 15.61 -12.61
CA LYS A 3 -24.30 15.52 -11.66
C LYS A 3 -24.79 14.96 -10.32
N LEU A 4 -24.13 13.91 -9.83
CA LEU A 4 -24.35 13.31 -8.52
C LEU A 4 -23.54 14.12 -7.48
N LYS A 5 -24.18 14.64 -6.43
CA LYS A 5 -23.49 15.30 -5.31
C LYS A 5 -23.55 14.41 -4.07
N PHE A 6 -22.41 14.17 -3.44
CA PHE A 6 -22.33 13.54 -2.12
C PHE A 6 -22.32 14.62 -1.04
N GLY A 7 -23.19 14.46 -0.03
CA GLY A 7 -23.21 15.30 1.17
C GLY A 7 -23.27 14.42 2.41
N ILE A 8 -22.37 14.66 3.37
CA ILE A 8 -22.40 14.03 4.69
C ILE A 8 -22.98 15.05 5.67
N ALA A 9 -24.13 14.75 6.26
CA ALA A 9 -24.72 15.54 7.33
C ALA A 9 -24.64 14.76 8.64
N PHE A 10 -24.08 15.37 9.68
CA PHE A 10 -24.08 14.83 11.04
C PHE A 10 -25.37 15.25 11.75
N ALA A 11 -26.31 14.32 11.89
CA ALA A 11 -27.37 14.43 12.89
C ALA A 11 -26.93 13.67 14.16
N GLY A 12 -27.09 14.30 15.32
CA GLY A 12 -26.64 13.75 16.60
C GLY A 12 -27.27 12.39 16.95
N ALA A 13 -26.47 11.59 17.66
CA ALA A 13 -26.72 10.25 18.20
C ALA A 13 -27.04 9.15 17.16
N LEU A 14 -25.97 8.51 16.68
CA LEU A 14 -25.93 7.21 15.98
C LEU A 14 -26.92 7.03 14.81
N GLY A 15 -26.53 7.57 13.66
CA GLY A 15 -27.07 7.16 12.36
C GLY A 15 -26.37 7.90 11.22
N LEU A 16 -25.57 7.19 10.43
CA LEU A 16 -25.03 7.72 9.18
C LEU A 16 -26.10 7.52 8.10
N ALA A 17 -26.67 8.60 7.57
CA ALA A 17 -27.59 8.55 6.44
C ALA A 17 -26.94 9.25 5.23
N ILE A 18 -26.86 8.53 4.11
CA ILE A 18 -26.39 9.05 2.82
C ILE A 18 -27.63 9.43 2.02
N SER A 19 -27.77 10.69 1.61
CA SER A 19 -28.84 11.14 0.71
C SER A 19 -28.27 11.63 -0.61
N LEU A 20 -28.89 11.25 -1.71
CA LEU A 20 -28.57 11.70 -3.07
C LEU A 20 -29.55 12.81 -3.48
N ALA A 21 -29.04 13.97 -3.91
CA ALA A 21 -29.85 15.05 -4.46
C ALA A 21 -29.24 15.61 -5.74
N TRP A 22 -30.11 15.99 -6.69
CA TRP A 22 -29.75 16.43 -8.05
C TRP A 22 -30.01 17.92 -8.23
N SER A 23 -29.05 18.66 -8.78
CA SER A 23 -29.25 20.06 -9.20
C SER A 23 -28.31 20.42 -10.36
N PRO A 24 -28.78 21.16 -11.39
CA PRO A 24 -27.94 21.58 -12.51
C PRO A 24 -27.27 22.94 -12.24
N ALA A 25 -26.02 23.12 -12.64
CA ALA A 25 -25.36 24.43 -12.66
C ALA A 25 -24.52 24.62 -13.94
N VAL A 26 -24.53 25.88 -14.40
CA VAL A 26 -24.07 26.44 -15.68
C VAL A 26 -22.64 27.01 -15.53
N ALA A 27 -21.86 26.97 -16.62
CA ALA A 27 -20.45 27.39 -16.71
C ALA A 27 -20.26 28.90 -16.96
N ALA A 28 -19.08 29.44 -16.62
CA ALA A 28 -18.56 30.71 -17.13
C ALA A 28 -17.01 30.74 -17.13
N ASP A 29 -16.46 31.41 -18.15
CA ASP A 29 -15.10 31.40 -18.71
C ASP A 29 -13.99 32.19 -17.96
N SER A 30 -12.75 31.93 -18.39
CA SER A 30 -11.43 32.60 -18.18
C SER A 30 -11.39 34.10 -18.65
N PRO A 31 -10.27 34.90 -18.68
CA PRO A 31 -8.83 34.58 -18.93
C PRO A 31 -7.79 35.45 -18.16
N TRP A 32 -6.47 35.25 -18.37
CA TRP A 32 -5.45 36.28 -18.74
C TRP A 32 -4.05 35.67 -19.00
N ASP A 33 -3.35 36.26 -19.96
CA ASP A 33 -2.17 35.81 -20.73
C ASP A 33 -0.76 36.08 -20.12
N GLU A 34 0.21 35.28 -20.62
CA GLU A 34 1.65 35.47 -20.95
C GLU A 34 2.54 36.56 -20.30
N VAL A 35 3.77 36.17 -19.89
CA VAL A 35 5.05 36.88 -20.21
C VAL A 35 6.25 35.89 -20.24
N VAL A 36 7.07 35.96 -21.31
CA VAL A 36 8.36 35.27 -21.54
C VAL A 36 9.54 36.26 -21.47
N ASN A 37 10.72 35.85 -20.95
CA ASN A 37 12.06 36.35 -21.36
C ASN A 37 13.23 35.48 -20.78
N PRO A 38 14.47 35.44 -21.36
CA PRO A 38 15.33 34.25 -21.46
C PRO A 38 16.78 34.47 -20.92
N GLN A 39 17.72 33.58 -21.30
CA GLN A 39 19.20 33.59 -21.12
C GLN A 39 19.72 33.01 -19.80
N SER A 40 20.83 32.26 -19.71
CA SER A 40 21.75 31.58 -20.65
C SER A 40 22.76 30.76 -19.80
N ASP A 41 23.53 29.92 -20.48
CA ASP A 41 24.89 29.43 -20.15
C ASP A 41 25.09 28.06 -19.49
N GLU A 42 25.51 27.12 -20.34
CA GLU A 42 26.14 25.83 -20.06
C GLU A 42 27.55 25.99 -19.48
N VAL A 43 27.99 25.01 -18.67
CA VAL A 43 29.41 24.66 -18.49
C VAL A 43 29.54 23.13 -18.38
N TRP A 44 30.43 22.55 -19.20
CA TRP A 44 30.80 21.13 -19.23
C TRP A 44 32.10 20.87 -18.46
N MET A 45 32.21 19.71 -17.78
CA MET A 45 33.48 19.12 -17.35
C MET A 45 33.47 17.59 -17.52
N TYR A 46 34.51 17.07 -18.19
CA TYR A 46 34.83 15.65 -18.34
C TYR A 46 35.88 15.20 -17.31
N MET A 47 35.81 13.96 -16.84
CA MET A 47 36.98 13.19 -16.33
C MET A 47 36.85 11.69 -16.63
N SER A 48 38.01 11.05 -16.70
CA SER A 48 38.38 9.88 -17.49
C SER A 48 38.22 8.50 -16.84
N GLU A 49 38.37 7.48 -17.68
CA GLU A 49 38.36 6.03 -17.48
C GLU A 49 39.32 5.49 -16.40
N GLU A 50 38.97 4.32 -15.84
CA GLU A 50 39.93 3.23 -15.61
C GLU A 50 39.23 1.85 -15.66
N LYS A 51 39.79 0.93 -16.48
CA LYS A 51 39.46 -0.50 -16.57
C LYS A 51 40.44 -1.30 -15.71
N SER A 52 39.98 -2.37 -15.07
CA SER A 52 40.86 -3.47 -14.66
C SER A 52 40.23 -4.84 -14.96
N VAL A 53 40.90 -5.58 -15.84
CA VAL A 53 40.71 -7.00 -16.16
C VAL A 53 41.61 -7.82 -15.25
N LEU A 54 41.11 -8.93 -14.68
CA LEU A 54 41.95 -10.05 -14.26
C LEU A 54 41.27 -11.39 -14.57
N ASP A 55 42.14 -12.34 -14.84
CA ASP A 55 42.01 -13.49 -15.73
C ASP A 55 41.82 -14.81 -14.95
N ASP A 56 41.43 -15.79 -15.75
CA ASP A 56 41.30 -17.24 -15.61
C ASP A 56 42.17 -17.97 -14.55
N THR A 57 41.60 -18.99 -13.90
CA THR A 57 42.28 -20.26 -13.64
C THR A 57 41.28 -21.41 -13.42
N SER A 58 41.37 -22.39 -14.31
CA SER A 58 40.71 -23.68 -14.29
C SER A 58 41.48 -24.70 -13.42
N TYR A 59 40.76 -25.54 -12.67
CA TYR A 59 41.32 -26.75 -12.06
C TYR A 59 40.32 -27.91 -12.16
N TRP A 60 40.72 -28.93 -12.92
CA TRP A 60 40.05 -30.23 -13.06
C TRP A 60 40.61 -31.23 -12.04
N GLY A 61 39.73 -32.03 -11.43
CA GLY A 61 40.06 -33.19 -10.58
C GLY A 61 38.84 -34.11 -10.41
N PRO A 62 39.03 -35.44 -10.27
CA PRO A 62 38.13 -36.45 -10.85
C PRO A 62 36.90 -36.80 -10.00
N GLU A 63 35.81 -37.18 -10.67
CA GLU A 63 34.56 -37.69 -10.08
C GLU A 63 34.75 -39.03 -9.34
N PRO A 64 34.21 -39.17 -8.11
CA PRO A 64 34.02 -40.47 -7.48
C PRO A 64 32.58 -41.01 -7.67
N GLN A 65 32.57 -42.32 -7.94
CA GLN A 65 31.49 -43.24 -8.23
C GLN A 65 30.30 -43.20 -7.24
N VAL A 66 29.09 -43.29 -7.79
CA VAL A 66 27.82 -43.46 -7.05
C VAL A 66 27.73 -44.88 -6.48
N VAL A 67 27.67 -45.00 -5.15
CA VAL A 67 27.31 -46.22 -4.43
C VAL A 67 25.94 -46.01 -3.78
N THR A 68 24.92 -46.70 -4.27
CA THR A 68 23.57 -46.70 -3.69
C THR A 68 23.47 -47.76 -2.59
N ALA A 69 23.18 -47.35 -1.36
CA ALA A 69 22.59 -48.18 -0.30
C ALA A 69 21.58 -47.34 0.49
N PRO A 70 20.38 -47.85 0.82
CA PRO A 70 19.35 -47.06 1.50
C PRO A 70 19.66 -47.00 3.00
N LEU A 71 19.88 -45.79 3.52
CA LEU A 71 19.89 -45.50 4.96
C LEU A 71 18.58 -44.79 5.29
N GLU A 72 17.64 -45.50 5.90
CA GLU A 72 16.58 -44.86 6.70
C GLU A 72 17.25 -44.15 7.87
N MET A 73 17.46 -42.84 7.75
CA MET A 73 17.81 -41.97 8.87
C MET A 73 16.52 -41.52 9.55
N ALA A 74 16.32 -41.95 10.80
CA ALA A 74 15.43 -41.24 11.71
C ALA A 74 15.90 -39.78 11.86
N PRO A 75 15.00 -38.79 11.91
CA PRO A 75 15.39 -37.39 11.98
C PRO A 75 16.19 -37.11 13.27
N PRO A 76 17.24 -36.27 13.21
CA PRO A 76 18.06 -35.94 14.36
C PRO A 76 17.22 -35.23 15.43
N ALA A 77 17.50 -35.53 16.71
CA ALA A 77 16.77 -35.08 17.89
C ALA A 77 16.71 -33.55 18.12
N ASN A 78 17.25 -32.75 17.20
CA ASN A 78 17.18 -31.30 17.22
C ASN A 78 15.98 -30.73 16.45
N GLU A 79 15.42 -31.44 15.45
CA GLU A 79 14.22 -30.97 14.73
C GLU A 79 13.00 -30.88 15.66
N SER A 80 12.85 -31.79 16.62
CA SER A 80 11.76 -31.74 17.59
C SER A 80 11.86 -30.56 18.55
N VAL A 81 13.07 -30.06 18.83
CA VAL A 81 13.29 -28.87 19.66
C VAL A 81 12.93 -27.61 18.88
N TRP A 82 13.29 -27.53 17.60
CA TRP A 82 12.92 -26.40 16.74
C TRP A 82 11.43 -26.38 16.41
N VAL A 83 10.80 -27.53 16.17
CA VAL A 83 9.34 -27.64 15.98
C VAL A 83 8.62 -27.29 17.28
N ALA A 84 9.07 -27.79 18.44
CA ALA A 84 8.47 -27.43 19.72
C ALA A 84 8.67 -25.95 20.07
N GLN A 85 9.82 -25.36 19.73
CA GLN A 85 10.07 -23.92 19.91
C GLN A 85 9.27 -23.08 18.92
N ALA A 86 9.09 -23.52 17.67
CA ALA A 86 8.24 -22.85 16.68
C ALA A 86 6.76 -22.93 17.05
N GLU A 87 6.29 -24.07 17.56
CA GLU A 87 4.93 -24.22 18.10
C GLU A 87 4.72 -23.40 19.38
N LYS A 88 5.75 -23.32 20.24
CA LYS A 88 5.72 -22.52 21.46
C LYS A 88 5.76 -21.02 21.13
N GLN A 89 6.54 -20.59 20.15
CA GLN A 89 6.54 -19.21 19.63
C GLN A 89 5.26 -18.87 18.85
N ALA A 90 4.65 -19.84 18.15
CA ALA A 90 3.35 -19.67 17.52
C ALA A 90 2.20 -19.57 18.55
N LYS A 91 2.32 -20.23 19.70
CA LYS A 91 1.40 -20.08 20.84
C LYS A 91 1.68 -18.84 21.70
N GLU A 92 2.94 -18.42 21.83
CA GLU A 92 3.38 -17.25 22.59
C GLU A 92 3.30 -15.94 21.77
N GLY A 93 3.11 -16.01 20.44
CA GLY A 93 2.74 -14.87 19.58
C GLY A 93 1.37 -14.26 19.87
N SER A 94 0.64 -14.82 20.84
CA SER A 94 -0.45 -14.14 21.54
C SER A 94 0.12 -13.01 22.43
N SER A 95 0.67 -11.96 21.80
CA SER A 95 0.97 -10.73 22.53
C SER A 95 -0.34 -10.15 23.06
N GLY A 96 -0.47 -10.07 24.39
CA GLY A 96 -1.35 -9.29 25.30
C GLY A 96 -2.83 -8.98 24.98
N ASP A 97 -3.25 -9.08 23.73
CA ASP A 97 -4.51 -8.60 23.15
C ASP A 97 -5.47 -9.72 22.74
N GLY A 98 -5.10 -10.99 22.97
CA GLY A 98 -5.93 -12.17 22.65
C GLY A 98 -6.12 -12.47 21.15
N LYS A 99 -5.63 -11.60 20.25
CA LYS A 99 -5.68 -11.78 18.79
C LYS A 99 -4.55 -12.65 18.26
N SER A 100 -4.85 -13.46 17.24
CA SER A 100 -3.82 -14.24 16.53
C SER A 100 -2.88 -13.34 15.73
N LEU A 101 -1.70 -13.85 15.37
CA LEU A 101 -0.79 -13.13 14.47
C LEU A 101 -1.42 -12.89 13.08
N SER A 102 -2.25 -13.82 12.60
CA SER A 102 -2.96 -13.66 11.32
C SER A 102 -3.99 -12.54 11.33
N GLU A 103 -4.67 -12.33 12.47
CA GLU A 103 -5.57 -11.20 12.65
C GLU A 103 -4.81 -9.88 12.71
N LYS A 104 -3.66 -9.83 13.41
CA LYS A 104 -2.81 -8.63 13.49
C LYS A 104 -2.20 -8.25 12.14
N ALA A 105 -1.85 -9.22 11.30
CA ALA A 105 -1.24 -8.97 10.00
C ALA A 105 -2.17 -8.26 9.00
N VAL A 106 -3.49 -8.37 9.17
CA VAL A 106 -4.51 -7.77 8.29
C VAL A 106 -5.22 -6.57 8.93
N ASP A 107 -4.92 -6.26 10.19
CA ASP A 107 -5.50 -5.15 10.93
C ASP A 107 -4.58 -3.91 10.82
N PRO A 108 -5.00 -2.83 10.13
CA PRO A 108 -4.17 -1.63 9.94
C PRO A 108 -3.92 -0.85 11.24
N THR A 109 -4.61 -1.21 12.33
CA THR A 109 -4.43 -0.64 13.67
C THR A 109 -3.61 -1.54 14.60
N ALA A 110 -3.08 -2.65 14.08
CA ALA A 110 -2.28 -3.56 14.88
C ALA A 110 -0.95 -2.92 15.30
N ILE A 111 -0.60 -3.13 16.58
CA ILE A 111 0.70 -2.77 17.13
C ILE A 111 1.69 -3.89 16.74
N LEU A 112 2.01 -3.96 15.46
CA LEU A 112 2.93 -4.94 14.89
C LEU A 112 3.88 -4.21 13.96
N LYS A 113 5.19 -4.38 14.18
CA LYS A 113 6.20 -3.87 13.25
C LYS A 113 6.15 -4.72 12.00
N GLN A 114 6.09 -4.08 10.83
CA GLN A 114 5.98 -4.79 9.56
C GLN A 114 6.83 -4.12 8.51
N MET A 115 7.29 -4.91 7.56
CA MET A 115 7.86 -4.43 6.31
C MET A 115 7.09 -5.08 5.17
N GLN A 116 6.27 -4.30 4.48
CA GLN A 116 5.45 -4.78 3.38
C GLN A 116 6.10 -4.43 2.04
N PHE A 117 6.15 -5.44 1.18
CA PHE A 117 6.50 -5.31 -0.22
C PHE A 117 5.26 -5.71 -1.01
N GLN A 118 4.79 -4.85 -1.90
CA GLN A 118 3.65 -5.15 -2.76
C GLN A 118 4.05 -4.96 -4.21
N ASP A 119 3.50 -5.79 -5.08
CA ASP A 119 3.64 -5.70 -6.52
C ASP A 119 2.24 -5.62 -7.12
N VAL A 120 1.96 -4.57 -7.89
CA VAL A 120 0.66 -4.35 -8.54
C VAL A 120 0.87 -4.40 -10.03
N VAL A 121 0.40 -5.48 -10.66
CA VAL A 121 0.44 -5.65 -12.11
C VAL A 121 -0.86 -5.11 -12.70
N ILE A 122 -0.76 -4.19 -13.65
CA ILE A 122 -1.87 -3.49 -14.31
C ILE A 122 -1.71 -3.68 -15.83
N PRO A 123 -2.34 -4.70 -16.41
CA PRO A 123 -2.22 -4.95 -17.85
C PRO A 123 -2.93 -3.90 -18.71
N GLU A 124 -4.04 -3.35 -18.23
CA GLU A 124 -4.88 -2.41 -18.97
C GLU A 124 -5.34 -1.26 -18.06
N THR A 125 -5.36 -0.06 -18.62
CA THR A 125 -5.79 1.18 -17.97
C THR A 125 -6.81 1.87 -18.85
N TYR A 126 -7.90 2.37 -18.27
CA TYR A 126 -8.88 3.13 -19.05
C TYR A 126 -8.26 4.41 -19.60
N GLY A 127 -8.39 4.60 -20.92
CA GLY A 127 -7.91 5.81 -21.59
C GLY A 127 -6.39 5.87 -21.79
N ALA A 128 -5.67 4.76 -21.59
CA ALA A 128 -4.25 4.66 -21.88
C ALA A 128 -3.90 3.28 -22.45
N ASP A 129 -2.94 3.23 -23.37
CA ASP A 129 -2.42 1.98 -23.90
C ASP A 129 -1.16 1.55 -23.13
N GLY A 130 -0.95 0.23 -23.06
CA GLY A 130 0.23 -0.35 -22.44
C GLY A 130 0.01 -0.83 -21.01
N TYR A 131 0.98 -1.59 -20.52
CA TYR A 131 0.96 -2.13 -19.17
C TYR A 131 1.65 -1.19 -18.19
N SER A 132 1.28 -1.32 -16.92
CA SER A 132 1.96 -0.71 -15.79
C SER A 132 2.20 -1.75 -14.70
N ASN A 133 3.28 -1.56 -13.97
CA ASN A 133 3.65 -2.29 -12.78
C ASN A 133 4.02 -1.30 -11.67
N GLN A 134 3.57 -1.58 -10.45
CA GLN A 134 3.92 -0.75 -9.29
C GLN A 134 4.46 -1.63 -8.17
N PHE A 135 5.73 -1.43 -7.85
CA PHE A 135 6.34 -1.98 -6.65
C PHE A 135 6.18 -0.99 -5.51
N ILE A 136 5.63 -1.44 -4.37
CA ILE A 136 5.33 -0.58 -3.22
C ILE A 136 6.11 -1.05 -2.02
N LEU A 137 6.87 -0.12 -1.43
CA LEU A 137 7.55 -0.28 -0.16
C LEU A 137 6.74 0.38 0.95
N GLN A 138 6.36 -0.39 1.98
CA GLN A 138 5.54 0.14 3.07
C GLN A 138 5.93 -0.46 4.42
N PRO A 139 6.82 0.18 5.20
CA PRO A 139 7.01 -0.20 6.59
C PRO A 139 5.83 0.26 7.47
N VAL A 140 5.62 -0.44 8.58
CA VAL A 140 4.64 -0.08 9.62
C VAL A 140 5.39 0.08 10.94
N LEU A 141 5.37 1.30 11.46
CA LEU A 141 6.12 1.70 12.64
C LEU A 141 5.16 2.05 13.78
N PRO A 142 4.81 1.08 14.65
CA PRO A 142 4.05 1.36 15.84
C PRO A 142 4.94 1.98 16.93
N VAL A 143 4.49 3.10 17.49
CA VAL A 143 5.05 3.75 18.68
C VAL A 143 4.04 3.54 19.83
N PRO A 144 4.30 2.61 20.77
CA PRO A 144 3.36 2.29 21.84
C PRO A 144 3.04 3.49 22.73
N ALA A 145 1.85 3.47 23.32
CA ALA A 145 1.45 4.44 24.33
C ALA A 145 2.48 4.52 25.47
N SER A 146 2.70 5.73 25.99
CA SER A 146 3.63 6.03 27.08
C SER A 146 2.94 6.81 28.20
N LYS A 147 3.63 6.99 29.34
CA LYS A 147 3.07 7.76 30.48
C LYS A 147 2.72 9.20 30.13
N GLY A 148 3.41 9.81 29.16
CA GLY A 148 3.16 11.19 28.71
C GLY A 148 2.20 11.30 27.53
N PHE A 149 1.94 10.19 26.83
CA PHE A 149 1.07 10.17 25.66
C PHE A 149 0.30 8.84 25.60
N PRO A 150 -0.98 8.82 26.01
CA PRO A 150 -1.72 7.58 26.26
C PRO A 150 -2.29 6.90 25.01
N LEU A 151 -2.03 7.44 23.81
CA LEU A 151 -2.45 6.84 22.54
C LEU A 151 -1.28 6.10 21.90
N THR A 152 -1.57 4.98 21.25
CA THR A 152 -0.57 4.32 20.40
C THR A 152 -0.55 5.02 19.05
N GLN A 153 0.63 5.36 18.55
CA GLN A 153 0.79 5.97 17.24
C GLN A 153 1.23 4.90 16.25
N ILE A 154 0.72 4.93 15.03
CA ILE A 154 1.06 4.00 13.95
C ILE A 154 1.43 4.83 12.73
N ILE A 155 2.71 4.83 12.37
CA ILE A 155 3.25 5.57 11.24
C ILE A 155 3.44 4.61 10.07
N ARG A 156 2.88 4.94 8.91
CA ARG A 156 2.88 4.12 7.70
C ARG A 156 3.30 4.95 6.49
N PRO A 157 4.62 5.07 6.22
CA PRO A 157 5.07 5.62 4.96
C PRO A 157 4.87 4.60 3.83
N THR A 158 4.50 5.07 2.65
CA THR A 158 4.27 4.30 1.44
C THR A 158 5.07 4.96 0.33
N LEU A 159 5.96 4.20 -0.29
CA LEU A 159 6.81 4.67 -1.37
C LEU A 159 6.66 3.74 -2.59
N PRO A 160 6.05 4.20 -3.69
CA PRO A 160 5.93 3.43 -4.91
C PRO A 160 7.13 3.63 -5.85
N TYR A 161 7.51 2.57 -6.53
CA TYR A 161 8.34 2.56 -7.73
C TYR A 161 7.49 2.02 -8.88
N ILE A 162 7.34 2.81 -9.93
CA ILE A 162 6.39 2.56 -11.01
C ILE A 162 7.19 2.30 -12.27
N SER A 163 6.85 1.22 -12.95
CA SER A 163 7.31 0.89 -14.29
C SER A 163 6.09 0.89 -15.22
N THR A 164 6.15 1.61 -16.33
CA THR A 164 5.00 1.71 -17.25
C THR A 164 5.47 1.82 -18.67
N ALA A 165 4.62 1.42 -19.62
CA ALA A 165 4.80 1.78 -21.02
C ALA A 165 5.01 3.29 -21.14
N ASP A 166 6.03 3.70 -21.90
CA ASP A 166 6.45 5.09 -22.05
C ASP A 166 5.30 5.92 -22.65
N PRO A 167 4.72 6.87 -21.90
CA PRO A 167 3.64 7.71 -22.39
C PRO A 167 4.05 8.62 -23.56
N ASP A 168 5.34 8.93 -23.67
CA ASP A 168 5.91 9.91 -24.62
C ASP A 168 6.75 9.26 -25.73
N GLY A 169 6.93 7.94 -25.68
CA GLY A 169 7.88 7.20 -26.51
C GLY A 169 7.20 6.18 -27.43
N PRO A 170 7.74 5.92 -28.63
CA PRO A 170 7.08 5.05 -29.60
C PRO A 170 7.09 3.57 -29.20
N LEU A 171 8.06 3.09 -28.39
CA LEU A 171 8.24 1.68 -27.99
C LEU A 171 9.05 1.51 -26.67
N GLY A 172 8.95 2.44 -25.71
CA GLY A 172 9.76 2.42 -24.48
C GLY A 172 9.02 1.95 -23.23
N GLU A 173 9.76 1.62 -22.17
CA GLU A 173 9.29 1.57 -20.78
C GLU A 173 9.96 2.71 -20.01
N LYS A 174 9.23 3.32 -19.08
CA LYS A 174 9.75 4.32 -18.15
C LYS A 174 9.54 3.84 -16.73
N ASP A 175 10.59 4.01 -15.93
CA ASP A 175 10.56 3.73 -14.51
C ASP A 175 10.88 4.97 -13.70
N ALA A 176 10.14 5.17 -12.60
CA ALA A 176 10.42 6.24 -11.66
C ALA A 176 9.85 5.95 -10.27
N TRP A 177 10.46 6.56 -9.25
CA TRP A 177 9.86 6.64 -7.93
C TRP A 177 8.67 7.60 -7.96
N GLY A 178 7.62 7.31 -7.20
CA GLY A 178 6.49 8.22 -7.01
C GLY A 178 6.56 8.99 -5.69
N ASP A 179 5.47 9.68 -5.39
CA ASP A 179 5.35 10.52 -4.20
C ASP A 179 5.29 9.69 -2.91
N LEU A 180 6.03 10.14 -1.89
CA LEU A 180 6.01 9.54 -0.56
C LEU A 180 4.73 9.94 0.16
N THR A 181 3.89 8.96 0.49
CA THR A 181 2.72 9.15 1.34
C THR A 181 3.03 8.71 2.76
N VAL A 182 2.66 9.50 3.77
CA VAL A 182 2.78 9.15 5.19
C VAL A 182 1.42 9.22 5.85
N LEU A 183 0.91 8.07 6.28
CA LEU A 183 -0.29 7.97 7.09
C LEU A 183 0.13 7.79 8.56
N ASP A 184 -0.21 8.75 9.41
CA ASP A 184 0.09 8.74 10.84
C ASP A 184 -1.21 8.67 11.65
N LEU A 185 -1.40 7.59 12.40
CA LEU A 185 -2.66 7.30 13.09
C LEU A 185 -2.45 7.15 14.59
N PHE A 186 -3.17 7.96 15.37
CA PHE A 186 -3.27 7.80 16.81
C PHE A 186 -4.48 6.93 17.14
N VAL A 187 -4.21 5.71 17.60
CA VAL A 187 -5.23 4.67 17.82
C VAL A 187 -5.56 4.49 19.30
N LYS A 188 -6.83 4.18 19.55
CA LYS A 188 -7.40 3.85 20.86
C LYS A 188 -8.22 2.57 20.76
N LYS A 189 -7.96 1.65 21.68
CA LYS A 189 -8.76 0.43 21.85
C LYS A 189 -10.09 0.75 22.54
N CYS A 190 -11.15 0.14 22.04
CA CYS A 190 -12.53 0.22 22.51
C CYS A 190 -13.07 -1.20 22.74
N SER A 191 -14.23 -1.33 23.38
CA SER A 191 -14.85 -2.65 23.61
C SER A 191 -15.23 -3.39 22.32
N PHE A 192 -15.49 -2.67 21.23
CA PHE A 192 -15.86 -3.24 19.93
C PHE A 192 -14.66 -3.46 18.99
N GLY A 193 -13.48 -2.94 19.32
CA GLY A 193 -12.29 -2.99 18.47
C GLY A 193 -11.39 -1.77 18.64
N THR A 194 -11.01 -1.11 17.55
CA THR A 194 -10.05 0.01 17.57
C THR A 194 -10.58 1.16 16.75
N VAL A 195 -10.37 2.39 17.22
CA VAL A 195 -10.58 3.61 16.41
C VAL A 195 -9.29 4.41 16.38
N GLY A 196 -9.05 5.14 15.31
CA GLY A 196 -7.92 6.03 15.20
C GLY A 196 -8.20 7.23 14.32
N ILE A 197 -7.48 8.30 14.62
CA ILE A 197 -7.47 9.54 13.84
C ILE A 197 -6.04 10.02 13.72
N GLY A 198 -5.75 10.78 12.68
CA GLY A 198 -4.46 11.46 12.57
C GLY A 198 -4.30 12.11 11.20
N PRO A 199 -3.11 12.61 10.88
CA PRO A 199 -2.85 13.22 9.59
C PRO A 199 -2.46 12.20 8.53
N THR A 200 -2.80 12.52 7.28
CA THR A 200 -2.11 12.02 6.09
C THR A 200 -1.28 13.16 5.50
N MET A 201 -0.11 12.84 4.98
CA MET A 201 0.80 13.79 4.32
C MET A 201 1.34 13.15 3.05
N ILE A 202 1.45 13.91 1.96
CA ILE A 202 2.07 13.48 0.71
C ILE A 202 3.18 14.46 0.38
N PHE A 203 4.36 13.93 0.09
CA PHE A 203 5.55 14.69 -0.26
C PHE A 203 5.90 14.46 -1.73
N PRO A 204 6.18 15.52 -2.50
CA PRO A 204 6.49 15.42 -3.93
C PRO A 204 7.92 14.90 -4.15
N THR A 205 8.15 13.62 -3.85
CA THR A 205 9.45 12.96 -3.95
C THR A 205 9.63 12.18 -5.25
N ALA A 206 8.62 12.19 -6.13
CA ALA A 206 8.70 11.50 -7.40
C ALA A 206 9.92 11.95 -8.22
N THR A 207 10.56 10.99 -8.87
CA THR A 207 11.73 11.26 -9.73
C THR A 207 11.35 11.59 -11.17
N SER A 208 10.05 11.56 -11.48
CA SER A 208 9.52 11.91 -12.80
C SER A 208 8.11 12.46 -12.71
N ASP A 209 7.73 13.24 -13.70
CA ASP A 209 6.45 13.94 -13.70
C ASP A 209 5.23 13.02 -13.90
N PHE A 210 5.43 11.84 -14.49
CA PHE A 210 4.38 10.85 -14.69
C PHE A 210 4.06 10.02 -13.43
N THR A 211 4.95 10.02 -12.42
CA THR A 211 4.78 9.25 -11.17
C THR A 211 4.43 10.09 -9.95
N GLY A 212 4.41 11.42 -10.10
CA GLY A 212 4.14 12.35 -9.02
C GLY A 212 3.23 13.50 -9.42
N GLN A 213 2.59 14.08 -8.42
CA GLN A 213 1.71 15.24 -8.59
C GLN A 213 2.47 16.56 -8.41
N GLY A 214 3.71 16.53 -7.93
CA GLY A 214 4.52 17.73 -7.70
C GLY A 214 3.99 18.63 -6.57
N LYS A 215 3.04 18.15 -5.76
CA LYS A 215 2.41 18.90 -4.67
C LYS A 215 2.70 18.30 -3.30
N TYR A 216 2.99 19.18 -2.34
CA TYR A 216 2.84 18.86 -0.92
C TYR A 216 1.37 18.85 -0.57
N GLN A 217 0.94 17.77 0.09
CA GLN A 217 -0.45 17.60 0.51
C GLN A 217 -0.53 17.21 1.98
N ALA A 218 -1.56 17.66 2.67
CA ALA A 218 -1.84 17.26 4.04
C ALA A 218 -3.34 17.21 4.29
N GLY A 219 -3.79 16.32 5.18
CA GLY A 219 -5.20 16.27 5.53
C GLY A 219 -5.54 15.25 6.59
N PRO A 220 -6.83 15.11 6.94
CA PRO A 220 -7.25 14.20 7.98
C PRO A 220 -7.28 12.75 7.50
N ALA A 221 -7.06 11.84 8.44
CA ALA A 221 -7.23 10.40 8.30
C ALA A 221 -8.03 9.83 9.48
N PHE A 222 -8.78 8.78 9.21
CA PHE A 222 -9.62 8.07 10.15
C PHE A 222 -9.58 6.57 9.89
N VAL A 223 -9.53 5.78 10.95
CA VAL A 223 -9.62 4.33 10.89
C VAL A 223 -10.56 3.81 11.97
N ALA A 224 -11.35 2.80 11.64
CA ALA A 224 -12.13 2.05 12.62
C ALA A 224 -12.12 0.57 12.26
N ILE A 225 -11.79 -0.26 13.24
CA ILE A 225 -11.77 -1.71 13.13
C ILE A 225 -12.69 -2.31 14.18
N ILE A 226 -13.52 -3.26 13.74
CA ILE A 226 -14.37 -4.12 14.55
C ILE A 226 -13.78 -5.54 14.46
N ASN A 227 -13.45 -6.10 15.60
CA ASN A 227 -12.85 -7.43 15.72
C ASN A 227 -13.54 -8.30 16.78
N THR A 228 -14.71 -7.88 17.25
CA THR A 228 -15.57 -8.64 18.16
C THR A 228 -16.43 -9.69 17.45
N VAL A 229 -16.54 -9.61 16.12
CA VAL A 229 -17.25 -10.60 15.32
C VAL A 229 -16.35 -11.82 15.13
N PRO A 230 -16.75 -13.03 15.57
CA PRO A 230 -15.90 -14.20 15.50
C PRO A 230 -15.37 -14.47 14.08
N LYS A 231 -14.05 -14.64 13.96
CA LYS A 231 -13.33 -14.86 12.70
C LYS A 231 -13.40 -13.72 11.69
N TRP A 232 -13.92 -12.55 12.04
CA TRP A 232 -14.02 -11.41 11.13
C TRP A 232 -13.27 -10.20 11.68
N THR A 233 -12.51 -9.57 10.80
CA THR A 233 -11.99 -8.21 10.98
C THR A 233 -12.73 -7.33 9.98
N LEU A 234 -13.61 -6.48 10.49
CA LEU A 234 -14.37 -5.52 9.70
C LEU A 234 -13.84 -4.12 9.99
N GLY A 235 -13.97 -3.21 9.05
CA GLY A 235 -13.54 -1.84 9.31
C GLY A 235 -13.55 -0.94 8.11
N VAL A 236 -13.04 0.26 8.32
CA VAL A 236 -12.86 1.29 7.31
C VAL A 236 -11.58 2.06 7.59
N LEU A 237 -10.90 2.48 6.53
CA LEU A 237 -9.84 3.48 6.55
C LEU A 237 -10.23 4.57 5.55
N ALA A 238 -10.15 5.83 5.95
CA ALA A 238 -10.44 6.96 5.07
C ALA A 238 -9.45 8.09 5.31
N TYR A 239 -9.05 8.79 4.26
CA TYR A 239 -8.18 9.95 4.37
C TYR A 239 -8.37 10.90 3.18
N ASN A 240 -8.11 12.19 3.39
CA ASN A 240 -8.30 13.23 2.38
C ASN A 240 -7.12 14.21 2.41
N PRO A 241 -6.00 13.93 1.74
CA PRO A 241 -4.91 14.88 1.59
C PRO A 241 -5.39 16.04 0.69
N ILE A 242 -5.01 17.27 1.04
CA ILE A 242 -5.30 18.47 0.26
C ILE A 242 -3.98 19.13 -0.08
N SER A 243 -3.74 19.40 -1.36
CA SER A 243 -2.56 20.14 -1.80
C SER A 243 -2.54 21.57 -1.24
N PHE A 244 -1.36 22.03 -0.81
CA PHE A 244 -1.20 23.38 -0.24
C PHE A 244 0.07 24.12 -0.68
N ALA A 245 1.03 23.40 -1.26
CA ALA A 245 2.27 23.94 -1.80
C ALA A 245 2.85 22.96 -2.85
N GLY A 246 3.87 23.37 -3.58
CA GLY A 246 4.54 22.52 -4.57
C GLY A 246 4.89 23.31 -5.83
N ASP A 247 5.09 22.58 -6.92
CA ASP A 247 5.35 23.14 -8.25
C ASP A 247 4.12 23.91 -8.76
N ASP A 248 4.30 25.18 -9.13
CA ASP A 248 3.21 26.06 -9.58
C ASP A 248 2.64 25.65 -10.95
N ASP A 249 3.40 24.92 -11.78
CA ASP A 249 2.96 24.43 -13.10
C ASP A 249 2.07 23.18 -12.99
N ARG A 250 1.90 22.63 -11.77
CA ARG A 250 1.06 21.46 -11.50
C ARG A 250 -0.31 21.87 -10.97
N ASP A 251 -1.34 21.10 -11.35
CA ASP A 251 -2.70 21.29 -10.86
C ASP A 251 -2.81 21.06 -9.34
N ALA A 252 -3.80 21.71 -8.72
CA ALA A 252 -4.19 21.41 -7.35
C ALA A 252 -4.87 20.02 -7.29
N VAL A 253 -4.54 19.25 -6.25
CA VAL A 253 -5.02 17.88 -6.04
C VAL A 253 -5.57 17.73 -4.62
N SER A 254 -6.61 16.92 -4.44
CA SER A 254 -7.24 16.67 -3.14
C SER A 254 -7.82 15.24 -2.96
N THR A 255 -7.21 14.15 -3.44
CA THR A 255 -7.96 12.89 -3.60
C THR A 255 -8.50 12.26 -2.31
N PHE A 256 -9.82 12.23 -2.13
CA PHE A 256 -10.46 11.49 -1.05
C PHE A 256 -10.32 9.99 -1.28
N THR A 257 -9.84 9.27 -0.28
CA THR A 257 -9.68 7.82 -0.31
C THR A 257 -10.51 7.15 0.78
N PHE A 258 -11.23 6.09 0.40
CA PHE A 258 -12.03 5.27 1.30
C PHE A 258 -11.80 3.78 1.05
N GLN A 259 -11.42 3.05 2.09
CA GLN A 259 -11.07 1.64 2.05
C GLN A 259 -11.92 0.86 3.06
N PRO A 260 -13.00 0.19 2.63
CA PRO A 260 -13.69 -0.79 3.45
C PRO A 260 -12.82 -2.04 3.65
N ILE A 261 -12.88 -2.60 4.86
CA ILE A 261 -12.14 -3.79 5.27
C ILE A 261 -13.14 -4.82 5.74
N ALA A 262 -13.09 -6.02 5.18
CA ALA A 262 -13.87 -7.16 5.61
C ALA A 262 -13.10 -8.44 5.34
N ILE A 263 -12.28 -8.86 6.31
CA ILE A 263 -11.42 -10.04 6.23
C ILE A 263 -11.93 -11.12 7.16
N ARG A 264 -12.09 -12.33 6.63
CA ARG A 264 -12.48 -13.53 7.36
C ARG A 264 -11.29 -14.47 7.54
N GLN A 265 -11.03 -14.87 8.78
CA GLN A 265 -10.07 -15.91 9.14
C GLN A 265 -10.65 -17.30 8.84
N LEU A 266 -9.92 -18.09 8.05
CA LEU A 266 -10.32 -19.44 7.65
C LEU A 266 -9.74 -20.53 8.57
N GLY A 267 -8.64 -20.21 9.28
CA GLY A 267 -7.89 -21.15 10.11
C GLY A 267 -6.48 -21.37 9.55
N ASP A 268 -5.56 -21.88 10.38
CA ASP A 268 -4.19 -22.21 9.98
C ASP A 268 -3.43 -21.08 9.25
N GLY A 269 -3.70 -19.84 9.67
CA GLY A 269 -3.12 -18.62 9.10
C GLY A 269 -3.77 -18.14 7.79
N TRP A 270 -4.67 -18.91 7.20
CA TRP A 270 -5.40 -18.52 5.99
C TRP A 270 -6.50 -17.50 6.29
N TYR A 271 -6.68 -16.56 5.37
CA TYR A 271 -7.76 -15.58 5.40
C TYR A 271 -8.21 -15.20 3.99
N THR A 272 -9.40 -14.63 3.90
CA THR A 272 -9.96 -14.12 2.64
C THR A 272 -10.91 -12.94 2.89
N GLY A 273 -11.11 -12.08 1.90
CA GLY A 273 -12.13 -11.04 1.98
C GLY A 273 -11.84 -9.82 1.11
N TRP A 274 -12.41 -8.69 1.50
CA TRP A 274 -12.24 -7.39 0.83
C TRP A 274 -11.29 -6.56 1.70
N GLY A 275 -10.01 -6.51 1.30
CA GLY A 275 -8.93 -5.96 2.14
C GLY A 275 -8.39 -4.64 1.65
N ASP A 276 -8.01 -4.55 0.37
CA ASP A 276 -7.42 -3.34 -0.23
C ASP A 276 -8.32 -2.73 -1.31
N PHE A 277 -9.62 -3.00 -1.22
CA PHE A 277 -10.64 -2.32 -1.99
C PHE A 277 -10.56 -0.82 -1.68
N THR A 278 -10.00 -0.04 -2.58
CA THR A 278 -9.71 1.39 -2.34
C THR A 278 -10.53 2.22 -3.31
N MET A 279 -11.54 2.90 -2.80
CA MET A 279 -12.34 3.86 -3.56
C MET A 279 -11.68 5.23 -3.51
N THR A 280 -11.67 5.93 -4.62
CA THR A 280 -11.13 7.28 -4.71
C THR A 280 -12.12 8.24 -5.37
N TYR A 281 -12.09 9.50 -4.93
CA TYR A 281 -12.79 10.62 -5.56
C TYR A 281 -11.88 11.85 -5.49
N GLU A 282 -11.60 12.45 -6.64
CA GLU A 282 -10.78 13.65 -6.71
C GLU A 282 -11.63 14.91 -6.91
N TRP A 283 -11.53 15.85 -5.96
CA TRP A 283 -12.44 16.99 -5.87
C TRP A 283 -12.20 18.04 -6.94
N HIS A 284 -10.98 18.17 -7.46
CA HIS A 284 -10.69 19.17 -8.49
C HIS A 284 -11.09 18.72 -9.90
N SER A 285 -10.84 17.46 -10.24
CA SER A 285 -11.14 16.91 -11.57
C SER A 285 -12.50 16.21 -11.70
N ASP A 286 -13.23 16.03 -10.59
CA ASP A 286 -14.45 15.20 -10.51
C ASP A 286 -14.20 13.69 -10.83
N ASN A 287 -12.95 13.27 -11.02
CA ASN A 287 -12.58 11.88 -11.32
C ASN A 287 -12.85 10.96 -10.12
N TYR A 288 -13.21 9.71 -10.39
CA TYR A 288 -13.40 8.71 -9.34
C TYR A 288 -13.03 7.31 -9.83
N ALA A 289 -12.73 6.43 -8.89
CA ALA A 289 -12.52 5.01 -9.17
C ALA A 289 -13.07 4.16 -8.03
N ILE A 290 -13.90 3.18 -8.38
CA ILE A 290 -14.48 2.20 -7.45
C ILE A 290 -14.13 0.80 -7.98
N PRO A 291 -12.97 0.26 -7.56
CA PRO A 291 -12.59 -1.10 -7.92
C PRO A 291 -13.44 -2.11 -7.18
N LEU A 292 -13.49 -3.34 -7.69
CA LEU A 292 -13.92 -4.55 -7.01
C LEU A 292 -12.69 -5.45 -6.88
N SER A 293 -12.34 -5.84 -5.67
CA SER A 293 -11.20 -6.72 -5.42
C SER A 293 -11.57 -7.87 -4.50
N TRP A 294 -10.81 -8.96 -4.56
CA TRP A 294 -10.97 -10.06 -3.62
C TRP A 294 -9.60 -10.60 -3.22
N LYS A 295 -9.34 -10.64 -1.91
CA LYS A 295 -8.06 -11.03 -1.34
C LYS A 295 -8.13 -12.46 -0.81
N ILE A 296 -7.07 -13.22 -1.08
CA ILE A 296 -6.74 -14.44 -0.35
C ILE A 296 -5.30 -14.34 0.14
N GLY A 297 -5.07 -14.69 1.39
CA GLY A 297 -3.74 -14.63 1.97
C GLY A 297 -3.51 -15.66 3.06
N LYS A 298 -2.24 -15.78 3.43
CA LYS A 298 -1.75 -16.73 4.41
C LYS A 298 -0.65 -16.10 5.24
N VAL A 299 -0.84 -16.13 6.56
CA VAL A 299 0.24 -15.92 7.51
C VAL A 299 0.91 -17.26 7.82
N THR A 300 2.21 -17.35 7.58
CA THR A 300 3.00 -18.56 7.77
C THR A 300 4.39 -18.19 8.27
N GLN A 301 5.21 -19.19 8.59
CA GLN A 301 6.63 -19.00 8.85
C GLN A 301 7.44 -19.51 7.65
N ILE A 302 8.44 -18.74 7.22
CA ILE A 302 9.44 -19.13 6.22
C ILE A 302 10.80 -18.89 6.87
N CYS A 303 11.64 -19.94 6.97
CA CYS A 303 12.96 -19.86 7.60
C CYS A 303 12.95 -19.23 9.02
N GLY A 304 11.91 -19.49 9.80
CA GLY A 304 11.73 -18.92 11.15
C GLY A 304 11.21 -17.48 11.18
N GLN A 305 11.13 -16.79 10.04
CA GLN A 305 10.53 -15.47 9.93
C GLN A 305 9.03 -15.60 9.71
N SER A 306 8.22 -14.92 10.54
CA SER A 306 6.79 -14.80 10.29
C SER A 306 6.53 -13.90 9.09
N VAL A 307 5.76 -14.40 8.13
CA VAL A 307 5.46 -13.71 6.88
C VAL A 307 3.97 -13.76 6.59
N ASN A 308 3.44 -12.69 6.01
CA ASN A 308 2.12 -12.67 5.41
C ASN A 308 2.25 -12.58 3.89
N LEU A 309 1.60 -13.51 3.18
CA LEU A 309 1.56 -13.57 1.73
C LEU A 309 0.13 -13.38 1.27
N PHE A 310 -0.13 -12.54 0.28
CA PHE A 310 -1.45 -12.48 -0.33
C PHE A 310 -1.43 -12.22 -1.83
N ALA A 311 -2.52 -12.62 -2.48
CA ALA A 311 -2.87 -12.27 -3.84
C ALA A 311 -4.27 -11.65 -3.86
N GLU A 312 -4.45 -10.62 -4.68
CA GLU A 312 -5.69 -9.85 -4.78
C GLU A 312 -5.90 -9.38 -6.23
N PRO A 313 -6.64 -10.14 -7.06
CA PRO A 313 -7.16 -9.60 -8.32
C PRO A 313 -8.15 -8.47 -8.06
N PHE A 314 -8.19 -7.51 -8.98
CA PHE A 314 -9.16 -6.42 -8.96
C PHE A 314 -9.63 -6.04 -10.38
N TYR A 315 -10.80 -5.42 -10.44
CA TYR A 315 -11.42 -4.86 -11.65
C TYR A 315 -12.17 -3.58 -11.31
N THR A 316 -12.12 -2.54 -12.14
CA THR A 316 -12.68 -1.19 -11.85
C THR A 316 -13.85 -0.83 -12.75
N PRO A 317 -15.06 -1.38 -12.52
CA PRO A 317 -16.20 -1.15 -13.40
C PRO A 317 -16.78 0.27 -13.34
N TRP A 318 -16.56 1.00 -12.24
CA TRP A 318 -17.10 2.35 -12.07
C TRP A 318 -15.96 3.33 -11.89
N HIS A 319 -15.80 4.21 -12.88
CA HIS A 319 -14.78 5.22 -12.87
C HIS A 319 -15.18 6.45 -13.70
N ASP A 320 -14.43 7.52 -13.51
CA ASP A 320 -14.28 8.63 -14.43
C ASP A 320 -12.81 9.06 -14.44
N GLY A 321 -12.28 9.36 -15.63
CA GLY A 321 -10.85 9.58 -15.86
C GLY A 321 -10.00 8.30 -15.96
N PRO A 322 -8.66 8.46 -16.07
CA PRO A 322 -7.72 7.35 -16.25
C PRO A 322 -7.52 6.58 -14.94
N THR A 323 -7.83 5.28 -14.95
CA THR A 323 -7.66 4.37 -13.81
C THR A 323 -7.37 2.95 -14.30
N PRO A 324 -6.65 2.11 -13.53
CA PRO A 324 -6.48 0.70 -13.85
C PRO A 324 -7.82 0.01 -14.10
N GLU A 325 -7.96 -0.62 -15.26
CA GLU A 325 -9.17 -1.37 -15.61
C GLU A 325 -9.22 -2.66 -14.81
N TRP A 326 -8.16 -3.45 -14.86
CA TRP A 326 -8.01 -4.65 -14.06
C TRP A 326 -6.54 -4.90 -13.75
N GLY A 327 -6.32 -5.78 -12.78
CA GLY A 327 -4.97 -6.18 -12.42
C GLY A 327 -4.94 -7.16 -11.26
N ALA A 328 -3.74 -7.36 -10.75
CA ALA A 328 -3.52 -8.19 -9.58
C ALA A 328 -2.46 -7.57 -8.68
N LYS A 329 -2.75 -7.57 -7.38
CA LYS A 329 -1.82 -7.19 -6.34
C LYS A 329 -1.29 -8.43 -5.64
N PHE A 330 0.02 -8.51 -5.52
CA PHE A 330 0.72 -9.53 -4.76
C PHE A 330 1.46 -8.84 -3.61
N SER A 331 1.58 -9.52 -2.47
CA SER A 331 2.35 -8.96 -1.36
C SER A 331 3.08 -10.01 -0.57
N VAL A 332 4.28 -9.61 -0.14
CA VAL A 332 5.07 -10.26 0.88
C VAL A 332 5.28 -9.26 2.00
N THR A 333 4.80 -9.60 3.19
CA THR A 333 4.98 -8.79 4.39
C THR A 333 5.79 -9.55 5.43
N LEU A 334 6.91 -8.99 5.86
CA LEU A 334 7.69 -9.48 6.99
C LEU A 334 7.06 -8.97 8.29
N LEU A 335 6.77 -9.87 9.23
CA LEU A 335 6.13 -9.56 10.50
C LEU A 335 7.17 -9.65 11.63
N PHE A 336 7.37 -8.56 12.37
CA PHE A 336 8.33 -8.50 13.47
C PHE A 336 7.56 -8.44 14.80
N PRO A 337 7.40 -9.58 15.51
CA PRO A 337 6.64 -9.66 16.75
C PRO A 337 7.25 -8.90 17.92
#